data_AF-R8CMM1-F1
#
_entry.id   AF-R8CMM1-F1
#
_cell.length_a   1.000
_cell.length_b   1.000
_cell.length_c   1.000
_cell.angle_alpha   90.00
_cell.angle_beta   90.00
_cell.angle_gamma   90.00
#
_symmetry.space_group_name_H-M   'P 1'
#
loop_
_entity.id
_entity.type
_entity.pdbx_description
1 polymer ?
#
loop_
_entity_poly.entity_id
_entity_poly.type
_entity_poly.pdbx_seq_one_letter_code
_entity_poly.pdbx_strand_id
1 'polypeptide(L)'
;MSQTITVQVKLLPTKEQICLLGQSSHEYIRVINELVSEMVELKKNTKKSTKDVLANLPSAVKNQAIKDAKSVFSTKVKKSKYKIVPNFKENRLRME
;
A
#
# COMPACT_ATOMS: atom_id res chain seq x y z
N MET A 1 33.24 -9.14 24.19
CA MET A 1 32.64 -9.80 23.01
C MET A 1 31.15 -9.99 23.29
N SER A 2 30.28 -9.18 22.67
CA SER A 2 28.82 -9.31 22.83
C SER A 2 28.30 -10.36 21.85
N GLN A 3 27.70 -11.44 22.33
CA GLN A 3 27.07 -12.45 21.46
C GLN A 3 25.66 -11.99 21.08
N THR A 4 25.36 -11.95 19.78
CA THR A 4 24.04 -11.59 19.27
C THR A 4 23.12 -12.80 19.35
N ILE A 5 22.06 -12.70 20.16
CA ILE A 5 21.04 -13.74 20.32
C ILE A 5 19.84 -13.39 19.43
N THR A 6 19.38 -14.35 18.63
CA THR A 6 18.17 -14.22 17.81
C THR A 6 17.05 -15.01 18.46
N VAL A 7 15.96 -14.32 18.82
CA VAL A 7 14.78 -14.93 19.44
C VAL A 7 13.63 -14.91 18.44
N GLN A 8 12.92 -16.03 18.31
CA GLN A 8 11.70 -16.11 17.51
C GLN A 8 10.51 -15.71 18.36
N VAL A 9 9.76 -14.70 17.90
CA VAL A 9 8.56 -14.20 18.59
C VAL A 9 7.36 -14.34 17.65
N LYS A 10 6.26 -14.92 18.16
CA LYS A 10 4.98 -15.00 17.44
C LYS A 10 4.08 -13.87 17.90
N LEU A 11 3.71 -12.97 16.99
CA LEU A 11 2.72 -11.93 17.23
C LEU A 11 1.33 -12.49 16.94
N LEU A 12 0.49 -12.56 17.97
CA LEU A 12 -0.91 -12.99 17.86
C LEU A 12 -1.79 -11.75 18.06
N PRO A 13 -2.35 -11.17 16.99
CA PRO A 13 -3.19 -10.00 17.11
C PRO A 13 -4.54 -10.34 17.75
N THR A 14 -5.10 -9.39 18.49
CA THR A 14 -6.47 -9.48 19.02
C THR A 14 -7.50 -9.29 17.91
N LYS A 15 -8.77 -9.65 18.17
CA LYS A 15 -9.87 -9.46 17.19
C LYS A 15 -10.00 -8.01 16.72
N GLU A 16 -9.82 -7.06 17.62
CA GLU A 16 -9.84 -5.62 17.31
C GLU A 16 -8.67 -5.22 16.41
N GLN A 17 -7.47 -5.73 16.70
CA GLN A 17 -6.28 -5.45 15.89
C GLN A 17 -6.41 -6.04 14.48
N ILE A 18 -7.03 -7.21 14.33
CA ILE A 18 -7.32 -7.79 13.02
C ILE A 18 -8.31 -6.91 12.25
N CYS A 19 -9.36 -6.41 12.91
CA CYS A 19 -10.32 -5.50 12.30
C CYS A 19 -9.64 -4.20 11.83
N LEU A 20 -8.83 -3.60 12.70
CA LEU A 20 -8.06 -2.39 12.38
C LEU A 20 -7.08 -2.62 11.22
N LEU A 21 -6.44 -3.79 11.18
CA LEU A 21 -5.53 -4.16 10.09
C LEU A 21 -6.30 -4.27 8.78
N GLY A 22 -7.46 -4.92 8.78
CA GLY A 22 -8.34 -4.99 7.61
C GLY A 22 -8.76 -3.60 7.12
N GLN A 23 -9.25 -2.74 8.01
CA GLN A 23 -9.60 -1.36 7.65
C GLN A 23 -8.41 -0.58 7.07
N SER A 24 -7.23 -0.73 7.67
CA SER A 24 -6.00 -0.10 7.18
C SER A 24 -5.58 -0.67 5.83
N SER A 25 -5.73 -1.98 5.59
CA SER A 25 -5.44 -2.62 4.30
C SER A 25 -6.38 -2.14 3.20
N HIS A 26 -7.68 -2.04 3.49
CA HIS A 26 -8.68 -1.46 2.59
C HIS A 26 -8.26 -0.05 2.16
N GLU A 27 -7.93 0.80 3.15
CA GLU A 27 -7.51 2.17 2.90
C GLU A 27 -6.19 2.24 2.10
N TYR A 28 -5.24 1.35 2.39
CA TYR A 28 -3.97 1.26 1.68
C TYR A 28 -4.16 0.94 0.19
N ILE A 29 -5.00 -0.06 -0.10
CA ILE A 29 -5.32 -0.49 -1.45
C ILE A 29 -6.02 0.65 -2.22
N ARG A 30 -6.96 1.34 -1.56
CA ARG A 30 -7.66 2.50 -2.15
C ARG A 30 -6.67 3.59 -2.57
N VAL A 31 -5.77 3.99 -1.67
CA VAL A 31 -4.75 5.02 -1.95
C VAL A 31 -3.87 4.65 -3.13
N ILE A 32 -3.40 3.40 -3.19
CA ILE A 32 -2.57 2.95 -4.31
C ILE A 32 -3.35 3.00 -5.63
N ASN A 33 -4.57 2.47 -5.64
CA ASN A 33 -5.40 2.46 -6.84
C ASN A 33 -5.68 3.88 -7.34
N GLU A 34 -6.00 4.82 -6.44
CA GLU A 34 -6.23 6.22 -6.76
C GLU A 34 -4.97 6.88 -7.35
N LEU A 35 -3.83 6.74 -6.68
CA LEU A 35 -2.56 7.31 -7.14
C LEU A 35 -2.13 6.74 -8.50
N VAL A 36 -2.29 5.44 -8.71
CA VAL A 36 -1.94 4.80 -9.98
C VAL A 36 -2.90 5.26 -11.09
N SER A 37 -4.20 5.35 -10.82
CA SER A 37 -5.18 5.85 -11.80
C SER A 37 -4.85 7.28 -12.24
N GLU A 38 -4.58 8.17 -11.29
CA GLU A 38 -4.17 9.55 -11.58
C GLU A 38 -2.88 9.60 -12.42
N MET A 39 -1.88 8.78 -12.10
CA MET A 39 -0.64 8.71 -12.90
C MET A 39 -0.87 8.19 -14.32
N VAL A 40 -1.80 7.24 -14.50
CA VAL A 40 -2.18 6.70 -15.82
C VAL A 40 -2.86 7.78 -16.65
N GLU A 41 -3.83 8.49 -16.08
CA GLU A 41 -4.56 9.58 -16.74
C GLU A 41 -3.61 10.70 -17.18
N LEU A 42 -2.74 11.15 -16.26
CA LEU A 42 -1.76 12.20 -16.54
C LEU A 42 -0.55 11.71 -17.35
N LYS A 43 -0.43 10.40 -17.60
CA LYS A 43 0.72 9.71 -18.23
C LYS A 43 2.08 10.11 -17.65
N LYS A 44 2.11 10.55 -16.39
CA LYS A 44 3.30 11.06 -15.70
C LYS A 44 3.30 10.66 -14.24
N ASN A 45 4.48 10.66 -13.65
CA ASN A 45 4.64 10.31 -12.23
C ASN A 45 4.03 11.38 -11.32
N THR A 46 3.41 10.99 -10.22
CA THR A 46 2.87 11.93 -9.23
C THR A 46 4.00 12.55 -8.40
N LYS A 47 3.91 13.86 -8.15
CA LYS A 47 4.76 14.59 -7.19
C LYS A 47 4.09 14.71 -5.80
N LYS A 48 2.95 14.05 -5.59
CA LYS A 48 2.25 14.05 -4.30
C LYS A 48 3.12 13.49 -3.17
N SER A 49 3.02 14.14 -2.02
CA SER A 49 3.63 13.80 -0.74
C SER A 49 2.57 13.27 0.23
N THR A 50 2.97 12.83 1.42
CA THR A 50 2.07 12.34 2.47
C THR A 50 1.02 13.34 2.93
N LYS A 51 1.26 14.63 2.72
CA LYS A 51 0.30 15.71 2.99
C LYS A 51 -0.84 15.75 1.97
N ASP A 52 -0.57 15.33 0.73
CA ASP A 52 -1.52 15.37 -0.38
C ASP A 52 -2.38 14.10 -0.44
N VAL A 53 -2.02 13.07 0.34
CA VAL A 53 -2.75 11.81 0.44
C VAL A 53 -3.66 11.85 1.68
N LEU A 54 -4.93 12.14 1.42
CA LEU A 54 -6.01 12.08 2.39
C LEU A 54 -6.42 10.62 2.61
N ALA A 55 -5.75 9.98 3.56
CA ALA A 55 -6.06 8.62 3.98
C ALA A 55 -5.94 8.50 5.50
N ASN A 56 -6.76 7.63 6.09
CA ASN A 56 -6.72 7.34 7.52
C ASN A 56 -5.61 6.31 7.85
N LEU A 57 -4.39 6.64 7.43
CA LEU A 57 -3.20 5.79 7.60
C LEU A 57 -2.07 6.55 8.31
N PRO A 58 -1.20 5.86 9.06
CA PRO A 58 0.03 6.46 9.58
C PRO A 58 0.89 7.04 8.46
N SER A 59 1.63 8.12 8.75
CA SER A 59 2.49 8.79 7.76
C SER A 59 3.51 7.86 7.10
N ALA A 60 4.07 6.92 7.88
CA ALA A 60 4.99 5.90 7.37
C ALA A 60 4.33 4.98 6.33
N VAL A 61 3.09 4.54 6.60
CA VAL A 61 2.33 3.67 5.70
C VAL A 61 1.90 4.43 4.44
N LYS A 62 1.48 5.69 4.57
CA LYS A 62 1.21 6.57 3.41
C LYS A 62 2.44 6.72 2.51
N ASN A 63 3.61 6.97 3.11
CA ASN A 63 4.87 7.05 2.37
C ASN A 63 5.17 5.76 1.60
N GLN A 64 4.93 4.61 2.23
CA GLN A 64 5.12 3.32 1.59
C GLN A 64 4.13 3.13 0.42
N ALA A 65 2.85 3.47 0.61
CA ALA A 65 1.83 3.41 -0.43
C ALA A 65 2.21 4.24 -1.67
N ILE A 66 2.73 5.45 -1.47
CA ILE A 66 3.21 6.32 -2.56
C ILE A 66 4.37 5.67 -3.31
N LYS A 67 5.36 5.10 -2.60
CA LYS A 67 6.50 4.43 -3.23
C LYS A 67 6.05 3.22 -4.05
N ASP A 68 5.14 2.43 -3.49
CA ASP A 68 4.60 1.24 -4.15
C ASP A 68 3.79 1.62 -5.39
N ALA A 69 2.93 2.64 -5.31
CA ALA A 69 2.19 3.15 -6.46
C ALA A 69 3.14 3.59 -7.60
N LYS A 70 4.22 4.30 -7.27
CA LYS A 70 5.25 4.70 -8.25
C LYS A 70 5.95 3.49 -8.88
N SER A 71 6.27 2.48 -8.07
CA SER A 71 6.87 1.23 -8.54
C SER A 71 5.95 0.48 -9.50
N VAL A 72 4.67 0.33 -9.14
CA VAL A 72 3.65 -0.32 -9.96
C VAL A 72 3.45 0.44 -11.28
N PHE A 73 3.37 1.76 -11.24
CA PHE A 73 3.25 2.58 -12.44
C PHE A 73 4.46 2.40 -13.36
N SER A 74 5.68 2.44 -12.81
CA SER A 74 6.90 2.27 -13.60
C SER A 74 7.04 0.86 -14.20
N THR A 75 6.69 -0.17 -13.43
CA THR A 75 6.90 -1.57 -13.83
C THR A 75 5.78 -2.14 -14.69
N LYS A 76 4.51 -1.83 -14.38
CA LYS A 76 3.33 -2.37 -15.09
C LYS A 76 2.76 -1.39 -16.12
N VAL A 77 2.49 -0.16 -15.72
CA VAL A 77 1.77 0.82 -16.56
C VAL A 77 2.64 1.33 -17.70
N LYS A 78 3.87 1.79 -17.40
CA LYS A 78 4.78 2.27 -18.46
C LYS A 78 5.15 1.17 -19.45
N LYS A 79 5.45 -0.05 -18.96
CA LYS A 79 5.76 -1.20 -19.83
C LYS A 79 4.59 -1.61 -20.73
N SER A 80 3.35 -1.49 -20.23
CA SER A 80 2.14 -1.77 -21.00
C SER A 80 1.67 -0.60 -21.88
N LYS A 81 2.51 0.45 -22.05
CA LYS A 81 2.17 1.67 -22.80
C LYS A 81 0.84 2.31 -22.32
N TYR A 82 0.59 2.30 -21.01
CA TYR A 82 -0.60 2.89 -20.39
C TYR A 82 -1.93 2.19 -20.74
N LYS A 83 -1.90 0.97 -21.29
CA LYS A 83 -3.11 0.21 -21.61
C LYS A 83 -3.73 -0.51 -20.40
N ILE A 84 -2.97 -0.68 -19.31
CA ILE A 84 -3.40 -1.46 -18.14
C ILE A 84 -3.48 -0.54 -16.92
N VAL A 85 -4.65 -0.50 -16.29
CA VAL A 85 -4.83 0.03 -14.93
C VAL A 85 -4.85 -1.17 -13.98
N PRO A 86 -3.81 -1.39 -13.17
CA PRO A 86 -3.84 -2.47 -12.20
C PRO A 86 -4.85 -2.13 -11.10
N ASN A 87 -5.95 -2.86 -11.05
CA ASN A 87 -6.91 -2.81 -9.95
C ASN A 87 -6.46 -3.81 -8.88
N PHE A 88 -5.98 -3.31 -7.75
CA PHE A 88 -5.68 -4.16 -6.61
C PHE A 88 -6.98 -4.51 -5.90
N LYS A 89 -7.26 -5.82 -5.80
CA LYS A 89 -8.44 -6.37 -5.13
C LYS A 89 -8.02 -6.98 -3.80
N GLU A 90 -8.79 -6.70 -2.77
CA GLU A 90 -8.54 -7.22 -1.44
C GLU A 90 -8.95 -8.69 -1.32
N ASN A 91 -8.06 -9.51 -0.76
CA ASN A 91 -8.41 -10.85 -0.32
C ASN A 91 -9.11 -10.74 1.03
N ARG A 92 -10.42 -11.03 1.06
CA ARG A 92 -11.23 -11.07 2.28
C ARG A 92 -10.61 -12.08 3.25
N LEU A 93 -9.96 -11.59 4.31
CA LEU A 93 -9.54 -12.42 5.44
C LEU A 93 -10.81 -13.08 6.00
N ARG A 94 -10.95 -14.40 5.84
CA ARG A 94 -12.01 -15.16 6.51
C ARG A 94 -11.73 -15.10 8.00
N MET A 95 -12.56 -14.36 8.72
CA MET A 95 -12.62 -14.41 10.18
C MET A 95 -13.52 -15.60 10.52
N GLU A 96 -12.93 -16.78 10.64
CA GLU A 96 -13.54 -17.96 11.28
C GLU A 96 -12.93 -18.15 12.66
#